data_AF-A0A7M7GL20-F1
#
_entry.id   AF-A0A7M7GL20-F1
#
_cell.length_a   1.000
_cell.length_b   1.000
_cell.length_c   1.000
_cell.angle_alpha   90.00
_cell.angle_beta   90.00
_cell.angle_gamma   90.00
#
_symmetry.space_group_name_H-M   'P 1'
#
loop_
_entity.id
_entity.type
_entity.pdbx_description
1 polymer ?
#
loop_
_entity_poly.entity_id
_entity_poly.type
_entity_poly.pdbx_seq_one_letter_code
_entity_poly.pdbx_strand_id
1 'polypeptide(L)'
;MATFGVVEDSDGKFLEGGSANSADEMDFPRAVIDLVKTCEIPPMYFRNRIFSPHSQDMSSLMPASKPASRHRLIHREWGKSVSRRVEGQGVMALLTIDDQALDEDKAKRIAHYIQNILKETQCEFLKWDQQCLLLYFSSPNDYQRLGERFMHRELDDCAGSRVMQLEAAKLTNPPRSLIEISVPRDQGDSTRHTISSFLSYFSGAFTHATIMEEDNSTASAAVSSDGIPSMGVVMMFQSGAGKVQEVFSSQPWKSQAFSDEVSQVEFATQFYVHTQKALPFWGVRTGAPANGVRLLLFVRDPRKFDVMDEFYQQFTGVTPLEHKSTASALRYSTYTLSPRCEFTLAHYPGLKPYSVDSLSMGFHIRNLNKAAGAERLNDDHWSTRDPEDNKVTLFSVRR
;
A
#
# COMPACT_ATOMS: atom_id res chain seq x y z
N MET A 1 31.01 10.01 -28.25
CA MET A 1 31.76 10.08 -26.98
C MET A 1 31.29 11.33 -26.26
N ALA A 2 30.41 11.17 -25.28
CA ALA A 2 29.94 12.26 -24.44
C ALA A 2 30.24 11.85 -22.99
N THR A 3 31.08 12.66 -22.36
CA THR A 3 31.50 12.63 -20.97
C THR A 3 30.29 12.79 -20.05
N PHE A 4 30.05 11.80 -19.19
CA PHE A 4 29.15 11.92 -18.05
C PHE A 4 29.78 12.86 -17.03
N GLY A 5 29.20 14.05 -16.91
CA GLY A 5 29.46 14.95 -15.78
C GLY A 5 28.87 14.35 -14.53
N VAL A 6 29.70 14.19 -13.50
CA VAL A 6 29.28 13.95 -12.13
C VAL A 6 28.50 15.19 -11.69
N VAL A 7 27.20 15.03 -11.43
CA VAL A 7 26.34 16.07 -10.86
C VAL A 7 25.87 15.57 -9.50
N GLU A 8 26.51 16.09 -8.45
CA GLU A 8 26.01 16.06 -7.08
C GLU A 8 24.81 17.02 -7.00
N ASP A 9 23.57 16.53 -7.13
CA ASP A 9 22.37 17.30 -6.79
C ASP A 9 21.15 16.39 -6.52
N SER A 10 20.91 16.15 -5.23
CA SER A 10 19.77 15.49 -4.55
C SER A 10 19.54 13.98 -4.75
N ASP A 11 20.06 13.16 -3.85
CA ASP A 11 19.74 11.72 -3.76
C ASP A 11 18.68 11.37 -2.71
N GLY A 12 18.32 12.26 -1.77
CA GLY A 12 17.30 11.98 -0.74
C GLY A 12 17.44 10.59 -0.08
N LYS A 13 18.67 10.10 0.10
CA LYS A 13 18.94 8.66 0.28
C LYS A 13 18.15 8.08 1.45
N PHE A 14 17.16 7.24 1.14
CA PHE A 14 16.83 6.07 1.96
C PHE A 14 17.93 4.98 1.81
N LEU A 15 19.20 5.38 1.71
CA LEU A 15 20.37 4.57 1.36
C LEU A 15 21.65 5.09 2.05
N GLU A 16 21.57 5.41 3.35
CA GLU A 16 22.75 5.43 4.21
C GLU A 16 22.49 4.58 5.45
N GLY A 17 23.28 3.51 5.58
CA GLY A 17 23.32 2.66 6.75
C GLY A 17 22.60 1.33 6.57
N GLY A 18 23.32 0.33 6.06
CA GLY A 18 23.00 -1.09 6.26
C GLY A 18 23.11 -1.48 7.74
N SER A 19 22.19 -0.96 8.55
CA SER A 19 21.86 -1.53 9.84
C SER A 19 20.84 -2.62 9.58
N ALA A 20 21.19 -3.86 9.92
CA ALA A 20 20.33 -5.05 9.84
C ALA A 20 19.01 -4.95 10.65
N ASN A 21 18.69 -3.77 11.21
CA ASN A 21 17.47 -3.46 11.97
C ASN A 21 16.63 -2.33 11.33
N SER A 22 16.91 -1.89 10.10
CA SER A 22 16.09 -0.92 9.38
C SER A 22 14.77 -1.57 8.92
N ALA A 23 13.69 -1.36 9.67
CA ALA A 23 12.35 -1.83 9.30
C ALA A 23 11.76 -1.18 8.02
N ASP A 24 12.49 -0.24 7.43
CA ASP A 24 12.12 0.53 6.22
C ASP A 24 12.96 0.09 4.99
N GLU A 25 13.24 -1.21 4.85
CA GLU A 25 13.89 -1.73 3.63
C GLU A 25 12.99 -1.57 2.40
N MET A 26 13.43 -0.80 1.40
CA MET A 26 12.62 -0.48 0.21
C MET A 26 12.64 -1.57 -0.86
N ASP A 27 11.49 -1.89 -1.47
CA ASP A 27 11.40 -2.50 -2.82
C ASP A 27 10.41 -1.77 -3.69
N PHE A 28 10.83 -1.47 -4.92
CA PHE A 28 9.98 -1.36 -6.10
C PHE A 28 10.93 -1.33 -7.28
N PRO A 29 10.87 -2.26 -8.25
CA PRO A 29 11.67 -2.14 -9.46
C PRO A 29 11.16 -0.91 -10.24
N ARG A 30 11.73 0.27 -9.95
CA ARG A 30 11.66 1.55 -10.68
C ARG A 30 10.38 2.38 -10.63
N ALA A 31 9.54 2.26 -9.59
CA ALA A 31 8.39 3.15 -9.43
C ALA A 31 8.59 4.19 -8.32
N VAL A 32 8.56 5.48 -8.67
CA VAL A 32 8.53 6.59 -7.70
C VAL A 32 7.27 6.54 -6.83
N ILE A 33 6.15 6.02 -7.34
CA ILE A 33 4.92 5.70 -6.59
C ILE A 33 4.24 4.49 -7.25
N ASP A 34 3.63 3.63 -6.44
CA ASP A 34 2.92 2.43 -6.89
C ASP A 34 1.57 2.75 -7.56
N LEU A 35 1.28 2.07 -8.67
CA LEU A 35 0.01 2.14 -9.39
C LEU A 35 -0.55 0.74 -9.53
N VAL A 36 -1.71 0.51 -8.93
CA VAL A 36 -2.43 -0.76 -8.98
C VAL A 36 -3.67 -0.58 -9.83
N LYS A 37 -3.67 -1.19 -11.02
CA LYS A 37 -4.83 -1.23 -11.90
C LYS A 37 -5.68 -2.45 -11.56
N THR A 38 -6.82 -2.27 -10.92
CA THR A 38 -7.64 -3.41 -10.43
C THR A 38 -8.08 -4.32 -11.58
N CYS A 39 -8.33 -3.75 -12.76
CA CYS A 39 -8.71 -4.50 -13.96
C CYS A 39 -7.57 -5.37 -14.53
N GLU A 40 -6.31 -5.09 -14.17
CA GLU A 40 -5.15 -5.87 -14.59
C GLU A 40 -4.79 -6.98 -13.59
N ILE A 41 -5.41 -7.00 -12.40
CA ILE A 41 -5.18 -8.05 -11.40
C ILE A 41 -5.87 -9.34 -11.87
N PRO A 42 -5.11 -10.43 -12.08
CA PRO A 42 -5.72 -11.69 -12.49
C PRO A 42 -6.70 -12.25 -11.43
N PRO A 43 -7.70 -13.03 -11.85
CA PRO A 43 -8.70 -13.58 -10.94
C PRO A 43 -8.08 -14.53 -9.91
N MET A 44 -8.74 -14.63 -8.76
CA MET A 44 -8.45 -15.65 -7.76
C MET A 44 -9.18 -16.94 -8.12
N TYR A 45 -8.48 -18.07 -8.05
CA TYR A 45 -9.05 -19.41 -8.16
C TYR A 45 -8.98 -20.11 -6.82
N PHE A 46 -10.07 -20.75 -6.41
CA PHE A 46 -10.18 -21.34 -5.07
C PHE A 46 -11.19 -22.48 -5.04
N ARG A 47 -11.18 -23.26 -3.96
CA ARG A 47 -12.18 -24.30 -3.75
C ARG A 47 -13.32 -23.81 -2.86
N ASN A 48 -14.55 -23.91 -3.36
CA ASN A 48 -15.76 -23.67 -2.59
C ASN A 48 -16.21 -24.93 -1.87
N ARG A 49 -16.57 -24.80 -0.59
CA ARG A 49 -17.25 -25.88 0.13
C ARG A 49 -18.71 -25.95 -0.30
N ILE A 50 -19.08 -27.02 -1.00
CA ILE A 50 -20.49 -27.33 -1.22
C ILE A 50 -21.01 -27.92 0.08
N PHE A 51 -21.96 -27.23 0.70
CA PHE A 51 -22.73 -27.76 1.80
C PHE A 51 -23.67 -28.84 1.26
N SER A 52 -23.20 -30.08 1.21
CA SER A 52 -24.07 -31.24 1.17
C SER A 52 -24.25 -31.72 2.61
N PRO A 53 -25.49 -31.83 3.13
CA PRO A 53 -25.73 -32.32 4.49
C PRO A 53 -25.27 -33.77 4.72
N HIS A 54 -24.75 -34.45 3.69
CA HIS A 54 -24.37 -35.87 3.70
C HIS A 54 -22.86 -36.11 3.48
N SER A 55 -22.03 -35.08 3.29
CA SER A 55 -20.59 -35.25 3.07
C SER A 55 -19.78 -34.47 4.11
N GLN A 56 -19.19 -35.18 5.07
CA GLN A 56 -18.13 -34.65 5.93
C GLN A 56 -16.74 -34.69 5.26
N ASP A 57 -16.63 -35.35 4.09
CA ASP A 57 -15.38 -35.47 3.35
C ASP A 57 -15.07 -34.24 2.47
N MET A 58 -13.77 -33.97 2.31
CA MET A 58 -13.21 -32.95 1.39
C MET A 58 -13.56 -33.18 -0.09
N SER A 59 -14.29 -34.25 -0.43
CA SER A 59 -14.88 -34.50 -1.75
C SER A 59 -15.97 -33.48 -2.13
N SER A 60 -16.46 -32.69 -1.17
CA SER A 60 -17.48 -31.66 -1.39
C SER A 60 -16.93 -30.31 -1.90
N LEU A 61 -15.62 -30.23 -2.19
CA LEU A 61 -14.97 -29.00 -2.63
C LEU A 61 -14.95 -28.87 -4.16
N MET A 62 -15.53 -27.80 -4.71
CA MET A 62 -15.52 -27.50 -6.15
C MET A 62 -14.61 -26.30 -6.51
N PRO A 63 -13.80 -26.40 -7.58
CA PRO A 63 -13.10 -25.24 -8.11
C PRO A 63 -14.06 -24.12 -8.49
N ALA A 64 -13.67 -22.89 -8.16
CA ALA A 64 -14.37 -21.66 -8.47
C ALA A 64 -13.36 -20.54 -8.78
N SER A 65 -13.83 -19.49 -9.46
CA SER A 65 -13.05 -18.27 -9.69
C SER A 65 -13.85 -17.03 -9.30
N LYS A 66 -13.15 -15.97 -8.91
CA LYS A 66 -13.73 -14.64 -8.68
C LYS A 66 -12.75 -13.53 -9.09
N PRO A 67 -13.25 -12.35 -9.48
CA PRO A 67 -12.40 -11.17 -9.67
C PRO A 67 -11.61 -10.85 -8.39
N ALA A 68 -10.36 -10.42 -8.56
CA ALA A 68 -9.52 -9.95 -7.46
C ALA A 68 -9.44 -8.42 -7.49
N SER A 69 -9.74 -7.77 -6.37
CA SER A 69 -9.64 -6.31 -6.26
C SER A 69 -8.26 -5.83 -5.79
N ARG A 70 -7.47 -6.72 -5.19
CA ARG A 70 -6.14 -6.42 -4.63
C ARG A 70 -5.24 -7.65 -4.71
N HIS A 71 -3.93 -7.42 -4.87
CA HIS A 71 -2.92 -8.47 -4.77
C HIS A 71 -2.83 -9.00 -3.33
N ARG A 72 -2.48 -10.28 -3.20
CA ARG A 72 -2.02 -10.86 -1.93
C ARG A 72 -0.67 -10.24 -1.56
N LEU A 73 -0.52 -9.78 -0.31
CA LEU A 73 0.73 -9.13 0.12
C LEU A 73 1.63 -10.15 0.81
N ILE A 74 2.84 -10.28 0.28
CA ILE A 74 3.86 -11.21 0.78
C ILE A 74 5.10 -10.42 1.16
N HIS A 75 5.63 -10.64 2.36
CA HIS A 75 6.86 -9.98 2.79
C HIS A 75 8.01 -10.45 1.91
N ARG A 76 8.97 -9.58 1.59
CA ARG A 76 10.08 -9.98 0.71
C ARG A 76 10.94 -11.07 1.33
N GLU A 77 11.03 -11.11 2.65
CA GLU A 77 11.75 -12.15 3.39
C GLU A 77 10.91 -13.41 3.63
N TRP A 78 9.65 -13.44 3.16
CA TRP A 78 8.78 -14.60 3.35
C TRP A 78 9.34 -15.84 2.65
N GLY A 79 9.25 -16.96 3.36
CA GLY A 79 9.56 -18.29 2.84
C GLY A 79 11.04 -18.51 2.51
N LYS A 80 11.34 -19.72 2.04
CA LYS A 80 12.66 -20.14 1.58
C LYS A 80 12.80 -19.87 0.09
N SER A 81 13.83 -19.12 -0.29
CA SER A 81 14.14 -18.79 -1.68
C SER A 81 14.75 -19.99 -2.41
N VAL A 82 14.29 -20.24 -3.64
CA VAL A 82 14.77 -21.31 -4.52
C VAL A 82 15.38 -20.73 -5.80
N SER A 83 14.80 -19.65 -6.33
CA SER A 83 15.38 -18.89 -7.44
C SER A 83 16.15 -17.66 -6.96
N ARG A 84 17.10 -17.20 -7.79
CA ARG A 84 17.75 -15.89 -7.68
C ARG A 84 16.92 -14.76 -8.30
N ARG A 85 15.87 -15.08 -9.09
CA ARG A 85 14.94 -14.07 -9.60
C ARG A 85 14.17 -13.49 -8.42
N VAL A 86 14.23 -12.17 -8.28
CA VAL A 86 13.59 -11.44 -7.17
C VAL A 86 12.23 -10.93 -7.64
N GLU A 87 12.19 -10.17 -8.75
CA GLU A 87 10.96 -9.65 -9.38
C GLU A 87 11.22 -9.33 -10.88
N GLY A 88 10.14 -9.08 -11.65
CA GLY A 88 10.21 -8.72 -13.07
C GLY A 88 8.84 -8.35 -13.66
N GLN A 89 8.80 -8.00 -14.94
CA GLN A 89 7.54 -7.80 -15.68
C GLN A 89 6.79 -9.13 -15.81
N GLY A 90 5.66 -9.27 -15.12
CA GLY A 90 4.89 -10.51 -15.10
C GLY A 90 3.90 -10.57 -13.95
N VAL A 91 3.42 -11.78 -13.64
CA VAL A 91 2.48 -12.05 -12.56
C VAL A 91 3.16 -12.97 -11.55
N MET A 92 3.24 -12.53 -10.29
CA MET A 92 3.54 -13.43 -9.19
C MET A 92 2.26 -14.10 -8.70
N ALA A 93 2.33 -15.39 -8.39
CA ALA A 93 1.18 -16.14 -7.92
C ALA A 93 1.51 -16.91 -6.64
N LEU A 94 0.65 -16.79 -5.65
CA LEU A 94 0.68 -17.60 -4.45
C LEU A 94 -0.25 -18.80 -4.62
N LEU A 95 0.30 -20.00 -4.48
CA LEU A 95 -0.44 -21.25 -4.45
C LEU A 95 -0.50 -21.74 -3.01
N THR A 96 -1.70 -22.07 -2.54
CA THR A 96 -1.92 -22.71 -1.24
C THR A 96 -2.22 -24.19 -1.44
N ILE A 97 -1.51 -25.04 -0.70
CA ILE A 97 -1.56 -26.50 -0.78
C ILE A 97 -2.30 -27.07 0.43
N ASP A 98 -3.05 -28.14 0.21
CA ASP A 98 -3.80 -28.88 1.22
C ASP A 98 -2.88 -29.50 2.29
N ASP A 99 -3.45 -29.66 3.49
CA ASP A 99 -2.96 -29.65 4.89
C ASP A 99 -1.69 -30.42 5.31
N GLN A 100 -0.77 -30.72 4.39
CA GLN A 100 0.55 -31.28 4.71
C GLN A 100 1.64 -30.21 4.59
N ALA A 101 2.43 -30.07 5.65
CA ALA A 101 3.63 -29.25 5.62
C ALA A 101 4.51 -29.62 4.43
N LEU A 102 4.83 -28.63 3.61
CA LEU A 102 5.78 -28.74 2.52
C LEU A 102 7.19 -28.84 3.08
N ASP A 103 7.98 -29.73 2.50
CA ASP A 103 9.43 -29.67 2.53
C ASP A 103 9.94 -29.21 1.16
N GLU A 104 11.25 -28.97 1.06
CA GLU A 104 11.86 -28.45 -0.17
C GLU A 104 11.67 -29.40 -1.35
N ASP A 105 11.80 -30.71 -1.12
CA ASP A 105 11.69 -31.73 -2.16
C ASP A 105 10.27 -31.84 -2.68
N LYS A 106 9.27 -31.80 -1.79
CA LYS A 106 7.85 -31.78 -2.12
C LYS A 106 7.48 -30.51 -2.86
N ALA A 107 7.95 -29.35 -2.43
CA ALA A 107 7.73 -28.08 -3.13
C ALA A 107 8.33 -28.11 -4.54
N LYS A 108 9.55 -28.63 -4.72
CA LYS A 108 10.17 -28.82 -6.04
C LYS A 108 9.39 -29.80 -6.93
N ARG A 109 8.89 -30.91 -6.38
CA ARG A 109 8.05 -31.87 -7.13
C ARG A 109 6.75 -31.24 -7.62
N ILE A 110 6.07 -30.47 -6.76
CA ILE A 110 4.84 -29.73 -7.11
C ILE A 110 5.15 -28.69 -8.19
N ALA A 111 6.19 -27.88 -8.02
CA ALA A 111 6.60 -26.89 -9.01
C ALA A 111 6.93 -27.53 -10.37
N HIS A 112 7.67 -28.64 -10.37
CA HIS A 112 8.00 -29.38 -11.59
C HIS A 112 6.75 -29.97 -12.27
N TYR A 113 5.81 -30.51 -11.50
CA TYR A 113 4.53 -30.97 -12.02
C TYR A 113 3.75 -29.85 -12.72
N ILE A 114 3.68 -28.68 -12.09
CA ILE A 114 3.02 -27.49 -12.66
C ILE A 114 3.70 -27.09 -13.97
N GLN A 115 5.03 -26.99 -13.99
CA GLN A 115 5.81 -26.68 -15.19
C GLN A 115 5.54 -27.68 -16.33
N ASN A 116 5.45 -28.98 -16.01
CA ASN A 116 5.20 -30.03 -17.00
C ASN A 116 3.80 -29.97 -17.62
N ILE A 117 2.76 -29.65 -16.84
CA ILE A 117 1.39 -29.45 -17.38
C ILE A 117 1.34 -28.23 -18.30
N LEU A 118 2.13 -27.23 -17.96
CA LEU A 118 2.21 -25.94 -18.62
C LEU A 118 3.03 -25.94 -19.93
N LYS A 119 3.84 -27.00 -20.17
CA LYS A 119 4.59 -27.40 -21.38
C LYS A 119 5.43 -26.34 -22.10
N GLU A 120 4.81 -25.24 -22.53
CA GLU A 120 5.38 -24.17 -23.35
C GLU A 120 5.46 -22.83 -22.61
N THR A 121 4.96 -22.77 -21.37
CA THR A 121 4.85 -21.51 -20.61
C THR A 121 5.99 -21.33 -19.62
N GLN A 122 6.40 -20.06 -19.44
CA GLN A 122 7.53 -19.72 -18.57
C GLN A 122 7.02 -19.50 -17.15
N CYS A 123 6.94 -20.58 -16.39
CA CYS A 123 6.66 -20.57 -14.95
C CYS A 123 7.94 -20.85 -14.16
N GLU A 124 8.28 -19.95 -13.25
CA GLU A 124 9.44 -20.07 -12.38
C GLU A 124 9.03 -20.20 -10.92
N PHE A 125 9.68 -21.13 -10.21
CA PHE A 125 9.47 -21.32 -8.78
C PHE A 125 10.40 -20.40 -7.99
N LEU A 126 9.81 -19.42 -7.29
CA LEU A 126 10.57 -18.41 -6.58
C LEU A 126 10.86 -18.82 -5.13
N LYS A 127 9.79 -19.06 -4.36
CA LYS A 127 9.86 -19.27 -2.92
C LYS A 127 8.81 -20.25 -2.44
N TRP A 128 9.00 -20.82 -1.25
CA TRP A 128 7.99 -21.64 -0.60
C TRP A 128 8.01 -21.49 0.92
N ASP A 129 6.89 -21.87 1.53
CA ASP A 129 6.73 -21.99 2.98
C ASP A 129 5.90 -23.24 3.29
N GLN A 130 5.60 -23.51 4.56
CA GLN A 130 4.95 -24.72 5.05
C GLN A 130 3.71 -25.14 4.25
N GLN A 131 2.93 -24.22 3.67
CA GLN A 131 1.71 -24.58 2.94
C GLN A 131 1.59 -23.89 1.57
N CYS A 132 2.61 -23.14 1.15
CA CYS A 132 2.48 -22.32 -0.04
C CYS A 132 3.71 -22.30 -0.92
N LEU A 133 3.47 -22.10 -2.22
CA LEU A 133 4.49 -21.86 -3.22
C LEU A 133 4.24 -20.51 -3.87
N LEU A 134 5.30 -19.74 -4.06
CA LEU A 134 5.31 -18.51 -4.86
C LEU A 134 5.91 -18.83 -6.22
N LEU A 135 5.10 -18.65 -7.25
CA LEU A 135 5.47 -18.82 -8.64
C LEU A 135 5.52 -17.47 -9.34
N TYR A 136 6.30 -17.39 -10.42
CA TYR A 136 6.36 -16.25 -11.31
C TYR A 136 6.04 -16.66 -12.73
N PHE A 137 5.18 -15.87 -13.37
CA PHE A 137 4.78 -16.03 -14.76
C PHE A 137 5.23 -14.81 -15.55
N SER A 138 5.98 -15.04 -16.63
CA SER A 138 6.40 -13.94 -17.52
C SER A 138 5.21 -13.29 -18.26
N SER A 139 4.04 -13.93 -18.29
CA SER A 139 2.85 -13.46 -18.99
C SER A 139 1.57 -13.71 -18.18
N PRO A 140 0.62 -12.76 -18.14
CA PRO A 140 -0.71 -12.97 -17.54
C PRO A 140 -1.47 -14.16 -18.15
N ASN A 141 -1.25 -14.46 -19.43
CA ASN A 141 -1.89 -15.60 -20.10
C ASN A 141 -1.44 -16.94 -19.50
N ASP A 142 -0.21 -17.03 -19.01
CA ASP A 142 0.32 -18.26 -18.43
C ASP A 142 -0.30 -18.51 -17.05
N TYR A 143 -0.52 -17.44 -16.27
CA TYR A 143 -1.31 -17.50 -15.04
C TYR A 143 -2.74 -17.96 -15.32
N GLN A 144 -3.39 -17.40 -16.35
CA GLN A 144 -4.76 -17.77 -16.71
C GLN A 144 -4.87 -19.23 -17.15
N ARG A 145 -3.90 -19.74 -17.92
CA ARG A 145 -3.83 -21.16 -18.30
C ARG A 145 -3.73 -22.07 -17.07
N LEU A 146 -2.91 -21.71 -16.08
CA LEU A 146 -2.85 -22.47 -14.83
C LEU A 146 -4.19 -22.44 -14.08
N GLY A 147 -4.85 -21.28 -14.07
CA GLY A 147 -6.19 -21.12 -13.51
C GLY A 147 -7.26 -21.98 -14.22
N GLU A 148 -7.22 -22.07 -15.55
CA GLU A 148 -8.09 -22.96 -16.32
C GLU A 148 -7.85 -24.43 -15.95
N ARG A 149 -6.59 -24.85 -15.85
CA ARG A 149 -6.21 -26.20 -15.39
C ARG A 149 -6.71 -26.48 -13.97
N PHE A 150 -6.62 -25.50 -13.07
CA PHE A 150 -7.21 -25.58 -11.73
C PHE A 150 -8.73 -25.80 -11.80
N MET A 151 -9.44 -25.05 -12.65
CA MET A 151 -10.88 -25.20 -12.85
C MET A 151 -11.27 -26.57 -13.42
N HIS A 152 -10.39 -27.17 -14.23
CA HIS A 152 -10.56 -28.50 -14.83
C HIS A 152 -10.10 -29.64 -13.91
N ARG A 153 -9.77 -29.34 -12.64
CA ARG A 153 -9.33 -30.31 -11.63
C ARG A 153 -8.00 -31.03 -11.95
N GLU A 154 -7.20 -30.46 -12.84
CA GLU A 154 -5.89 -31.03 -13.18
C GLU A 154 -4.83 -30.78 -12.09
N LEU A 155 -5.16 -29.97 -11.08
CA LEU A 155 -4.33 -29.70 -9.90
C LEU A 155 -4.87 -30.38 -8.62
N ASP A 156 -5.79 -31.33 -8.75
CA ASP A 156 -6.38 -32.08 -7.63
C ASP A 156 -5.40 -33.10 -7.03
N ASP A 157 -4.48 -33.62 -7.84
CA ASP A 157 -3.37 -34.50 -7.47
C ASP A 157 -2.06 -34.01 -8.09
N CYS A 158 -1.58 -32.88 -7.57
CA CYS A 158 -0.29 -32.32 -7.88
C CYS A 158 0.79 -32.99 -7.01
N ALA A 159 1.39 -34.06 -7.53
CA ALA A 159 2.44 -34.84 -6.86
C ALA A 159 2.04 -35.32 -5.44
N GLY A 160 0.84 -35.89 -5.31
CA GLY A 160 0.30 -36.36 -4.03
C GLY A 160 -0.22 -35.26 -3.12
N SER A 161 -0.37 -34.04 -3.64
CA SER A 161 -0.90 -32.88 -2.92
C SER A 161 -1.99 -32.21 -3.72
N ARG A 162 -2.85 -31.45 -3.05
CA ARG A 162 -3.96 -30.76 -3.71
C ARG A 162 -3.76 -29.25 -3.63
N VAL A 163 -3.96 -28.56 -4.76
CA VAL A 163 -4.00 -27.09 -4.77
C VAL A 163 -5.38 -26.63 -4.31
N MET A 164 -5.40 -25.75 -3.32
CA MET A 164 -6.61 -25.22 -2.68
C MET A 164 -6.96 -23.83 -3.19
N GLN A 165 -5.95 -23.01 -3.48
CA GLN A 165 -6.10 -21.62 -3.86
C GLN A 165 -4.92 -21.16 -4.73
N LEU A 166 -5.20 -20.31 -5.70
CA LEU A 166 -4.25 -19.65 -6.59
C LEU A 166 -4.63 -18.16 -6.67
N GLU A 167 -3.70 -17.30 -6.29
CA GLU A 167 -3.92 -15.86 -6.17
C GLU A 167 -2.77 -15.05 -6.77
N ALA A 168 -3.08 -13.94 -7.44
CA ALA A 168 -2.09 -12.94 -7.79
C ALA A 168 -1.50 -12.31 -6.52
N ALA A 169 -0.17 -12.24 -6.46
CA ALA A 169 0.58 -11.81 -5.29
C ALA A 169 1.57 -10.70 -5.63
N LYS A 170 2.03 -9.99 -4.61
CA LYS A 170 3.07 -8.98 -4.69
C LYS A 170 4.04 -9.15 -3.52
N LEU A 171 5.33 -9.19 -3.81
CA LEU A 171 6.36 -9.07 -2.79
C LEU A 171 6.47 -7.60 -2.38
N THR A 172 6.49 -7.33 -1.08
CA THR A 172 6.49 -5.97 -0.58
C THR A 172 7.11 -5.90 0.82
N ASN A 173 7.73 -4.76 1.10
CA ASN A 173 8.02 -4.31 2.46
C ASN A 173 7.13 -3.09 2.70
N PRO A 174 5.88 -3.28 3.15
CA PRO A 174 4.94 -2.18 3.20
C PRO A 174 5.36 -1.19 4.30
N PRO A 175 5.08 0.10 4.13
CA PRO A 175 5.25 1.06 5.22
C PRO A 175 4.27 0.74 6.34
N ARG A 176 4.50 1.32 7.53
CA ARG A 176 3.56 1.21 8.65
C ARG A 176 2.22 1.87 8.36
N SER A 177 2.24 2.91 7.52
CA SER A 177 1.06 3.63 7.07
C SER A 177 1.28 4.21 5.68
N LEU A 178 0.20 4.44 4.95
CA LEU A 178 0.22 5.04 3.62
C LEU A 178 -1.10 5.77 3.33
N ILE A 179 -1.16 6.54 2.25
CA ILE A 179 -2.42 7.04 1.68
C ILE A 179 -2.74 6.30 0.38
N GLU A 180 -3.93 5.72 0.30
CA GLU A 180 -4.47 5.19 -0.95
C GLU A 180 -5.26 6.27 -1.67
N ILE A 181 -5.00 6.42 -2.97
CA ILE A 181 -5.66 7.39 -3.85
C ILE A 181 -6.42 6.59 -4.91
N SER A 182 -7.72 6.39 -4.69
CA SER A 182 -8.61 5.75 -5.66
C SER A 182 -8.97 6.71 -6.78
N VAL A 183 -8.71 6.30 -8.02
CA VAL A 183 -9.01 7.08 -9.23
C VAL A 183 -9.88 6.25 -10.19
N PRO A 184 -10.71 6.89 -11.02
CA PRO A 184 -11.43 6.19 -12.08
C PRO A 184 -10.48 5.50 -13.06
N ARG A 185 -11.01 4.47 -13.74
CA ARG A 185 -10.37 3.83 -14.89
C ARG A 185 -9.80 4.88 -15.85
N ASP A 186 -8.60 4.61 -16.37
CA ASP A 186 -7.85 5.48 -17.31
C ASP A 186 -7.25 6.76 -16.71
N GLN A 187 -7.45 7.05 -15.41
CA GLN A 187 -6.83 8.20 -14.75
C GLN A 187 -5.59 7.85 -13.90
N GLY A 188 -5.27 6.55 -13.75
CA GLY A 188 -4.14 6.07 -12.96
C GLY A 188 -2.80 6.63 -13.44
N ASP A 189 -2.51 6.49 -14.73
CA ASP A 189 -1.23 6.93 -15.30
C ASP A 189 -1.05 8.46 -15.25
N SER A 190 -2.10 9.23 -15.54
CA SER A 190 -2.10 10.70 -15.42
C SER A 190 -1.84 11.16 -13.98
N THR A 191 -2.50 10.52 -13.01
CA THR A 191 -2.35 10.86 -11.59
C THR A 191 -0.97 10.45 -11.08
N ARG A 192 -0.47 9.29 -11.51
CA ARG A 192 0.89 8.83 -11.23
C ARG A 192 1.93 9.80 -11.76
N HIS A 193 1.78 10.28 -12.99
CA HIS A 193 2.68 11.27 -13.59
C HIS A 193 2.68 12.58 -12.79
N THR A 194 1.48 13.07 -12.43
CA THR A 194 1.30 14.29 -11.63
C THR A 194 2.05 14.19 -10.30
N ILE A 195 1.88 13.09 -9.56
CA ILE A 195 2.52 12.90 -8.24
C ILE A 195 4.03 12.63 -8.39
N SER A 196 4.44 11.85 -9.40
CA SER A 196 5.84 11.52 -9.64
C SER A 196 6.70 12.75 -10.02
N SER A 197 6.07 13.79 -10.57
CA SER A 197 6.74 15.03 -11.00
C SER A 197 7.51 15.73 -9.88
N PHE A 198 7.05 15.63 -8.63
CA PHE A 198 7.74 16.17 -7.48
C PHE A 198 8.32 15.08 -6.56
N LEU A 199 7.68 13.91 -6.44
CA LEU A 199 8.18 12.84 -5.58
C LEU A 199 9.54 12.31 -6.02
N SER A 200 9.86 12.36 -7.30
CA SER A 200 11.16 11.90 -7.82
C SER A 200 12.35 12.70 -7.28
N TYR A 201 12.13 13.96 -6.88
CA TYR A 201 13.14 14.79 -6.20
C TYR A 201 13.25 14.49 -4.69
N PHE A 202 12.28 13.78 -4.13
CA PHE A 202 12.25 13.39 -2.72
C PHE A 202 12.73 11.95 -2.51
N SER A 203 12.17 10.99 -3.24
CA SER A 203 12.52 9.56 -3.17
C SER A 203 12.27 8.85 -4.50
N GLY A 204 13.25 8.07 -4.94
CA GLY A 204 13.13 7.23 -6.15
C GLY A 204 12.20 6.01 -6.01
N ALA A 205 11.75 5.71 -4.79
CA ALA A 205 10.86 4.59 -4.47
C ALA A 205 9.96 4.94 -3.27
N PHE A 206 9.01 5.86 -3.46
CA PHE A 206 8.12 6.32 -2.40
C PHE A 206 7.03 5.28 -2.09
N THR A 207 6.96 4.84 -0.83
CA THR A 207 6.06 3.78 -0.36
C THR A 207 4.79 4.30 0.33
N HIS A 208 4.76 5.56 0.77
CA HIS A 208 3.72 6.08 1.68
C HIS A 208 2.48 6.63 0.96
N ALA A 209 2.39 6.43 -0.35
CA ALA A 209 1.20 6.68 -1.14
C ALA A 209 1.08 5.60 -2.23
N THR A 210 -0.15 5.23 -2.57
CA THR A 210 -0.44 4.24 -3.62
C THR A 210 -1.65 4.71 -4.41
N ILE A 211 -1.60 4.56 -5.73
CA ILE A 211 -2.71 4.89 -6.60
C ILE A 211 -3.46 3.61 -6.95
N MET A 212 -4.76 3.60 -6.69
CA MET A 212 -5.67 2.50 -7.00
C MET A 212 -6.56 2.93 -8.17
N GLU A 213 -6.40 2.33 -9.35
CA GLU A 213 -7.29 2.58 -10.48
C GLU A 213 -8.43 1.56 -10.48
N GLU A 214 -9.65 2.04 -10.24
CA GLU A 214 -10.85 1.22 -9.99
C GLU A 214 -11.93 1.43 -11.06
N ASP A 215 -12.58 0.34 -11.49
CA ASP A 215 -13.62 0.36 -12.53
C ASP A 215 -14.89 1.12 -12.12
N ASN A 216 -15.26 1.06 -10.84
CA ASN A 216 -16.51 1.62 -10.29
C ASN A 216 -16.23 2.81 -9.35
N SER A 217 -15.13 3.55 -9.56
CA SER A 217 -14.84 4.70 -8.71
C SER A 217 -15.96 5.75 -8.83
N THR A 218 -16.81 5.81 -7.81
CA THR A 218 -17.82 6.86 -7.61
C THR A 218 -17.19 8.13 -7.02
N ALA A 219 -15.87 8.19 -6.93
CA ALA A 219 -15.16 9.32 -6.36
C ALA A 219 -15.51 10.59 -7.15
N SER A 220 -16.40 11.36 -6.54
CA SER A 220 -16.70 12.72 -6.96
C SER A 220 -15.40 13.52 -6.97
N ALA A 221 -15.03 14.06 -8.13
CA ALA A 221 -13.88 14.95 -8.29
C ALA A 221 -14.11 16.34 -7.66
N ALA A 222 -15.01 16.46 -6.67
CA ALA A 222 -15.35 17.73 -6.05
C ALA A 222 -14.16 18.24 -5.22
N VAL A 223 -13.29 19.01 -5.87
CA VAL A 223 -12.32 19.86 -5.21
C VAL A 223 -13.12 21.01 -4.58
N SER A 224 -13.12 21.10 -3.25
CA SER A 224 -13.73 22.24 -2.56
C SER A 224 -12.92 23.50 -2.87
N SER A 225 -13.59 24.59 -3.26
CA SER A 225 -12.92 25.87 -3.55
C SER A 225 -12.37 26.56 -2.29
N ASP A 226 -12.91 26.23 -1.11
CA ASP A 226 -12.76 26.99 0.13
C ASP A 226 -12.16 26.17 1.29
N GLY A 227 -11.74 24.93 1.05
CA GLY A 227 -11.24 24.02 2.08
C GLY A 227 -10.02 23.22 1.64
N ILE A 228 -9.50 22.41 2.57
CA ILE A 228 -8.36 21.51 2.33
C ILE A 228 -8.78 20.04 2.49
N PRO A 229 -8.21 19.10 1.74
CA PRO A 229 -8.37 17.68 2.05
C PRO A 229 -8.02 17.41 3.52
N SER A 230 -8.79 16.54 4.17
CA SER A 230 -8.51 16.14 5.55
C SER A 230 -7.24 15.30 5.68
N MET A 231 -6.84 14.59 4.62
CA MET A 231 -5.64 13.76 4.60
C MET A 231 -4.52 14.40 3.78
N GLY A 232 -3.29 14.27 4.26
CA GLY A 232 -2.12 14.79 3.56
C GLY A 232 -0.82 14.07 3.86
N VAL A 233 0.17 14.40 3.04
CA VAL A 233 1.52 13.87 3.12
C VAL A 233 2.50 15.02 3.22
N VAL A 234 3.28 15.08 4.28
CA VAL A 234 4.37 16.04 4.46
C VAL A 234 5.69 15.35 4.16
N MET A 235 6.38 15.81 3.13
CA MET A 235 7.76 15.45 2.84
C MET A 235 8.68 16.27 3.73
N MET A 236 9.43 15.59 4.60
CA MET A 236 10.36 16.20 5.52
C MET A 236 11.76 16.14 4.95
N PHE A 237 12.36 17.31 4.76
CA PHE A 237 13.71 17.49 4.26
C PHE A 237 14.59 18.03 5.39
N GLN A 238 15.74 17.40 5.59
CA GLN A 238 16.80 18.00 6.38
C GLN A 238 17.34 19.25 5.69
N SER A 239 17.52 19.18 4.36
CA SER A 239 17.90 20.29 3.47
C SER A 239 17.46 20.01 2.03
N GLY A 240 17.38 21.04 1.18
CA GLY A 240 17.31 20.85 -0.28
C GLY A 240 15.94 20.52 -0.87
N ALA A 241 14.89 21.27 -0.50
CA ALA A 241 13.54 21.10 -1.06
C ALA A 241 13.23 21.96 -2.31
N GLY A 242 14.21 22.71 -2.83
CA GLY A 242 13.99 23.74 -3.85
C GLY A 242 13.30 23.25 -5.11
N LYS A 243 13.72 22.09 -5.65
CA LYS A 243 13.10 21.49 -6.87
C LYS A 243 11.64 21.10 -6.65
N VAL A 244 11.30 20.57 -5.48
CA VAL A 244 9.91 20.24 -5.11
C VAL A 244 9.06 21.50 -4.96
N GLN A 245 9.61 22.53 -4.31
CA GLN A 245 8.94 23.82 -4.16
C GLN A 245 8.74 24.53 -5.50
N GLU A 246 9.67 24.39 -6.44
CA GLU A 246 9.54 24.91 -7.81
C GLU A 246 8.34 24.28 -8.53
N VAL A 247 8.20 22.95 -8.48
CA VAL A 247 7.02 22.27 -9.04
C VAL A 247 5.73 22.80 -8.42
N PHE A 248 5.68 22.92 -7.09
CA PHE A 248 4.49 23.42 -6.38
C PHE A 248 4.22 24.93 -6.55
N SER A 249 5.19 25.70 -7.00
CA SER A 249 5.02 27.14 -7.28
C SER A 249 4.28 27.40 -8.61
N SER A 250 4.03 26.35 -9.39
CA SER A 250 3.30 26.41 -10.65
C SER A 250 1.90 25.78 -10.54
N GLN A 251 0.98 26.21 -11.42
CA GLN A 251 -0.32 25.54 -11.58
C GLN A 251 -0.12 24.08 -12.01
N PRO A 252 -0.97 23.13 -11.56
CA PRO A 252 -2.24 23.32 -10.86
C PRO A 252 -2.15 23.35 -9.32
N TRP A 253 -0.96 23.47 -8.75
CA TRP A 253 -0.75 23.52 -7.31
C TRP A 253 -0.99 24.92 -6.75
N LYS A 254 -1.60 25.00 -5.58
CA LYS A 254 -1.83 26.25 -4.86
C LYS A 254 -1.31 26.12 -3.43
N SER A 255 -0.49 27.07 -3.03
CA SER A 255 -0.05 27.20 -1.63
C SER A 255 -1.25 27.51 -0.74
N GLN A 256 -1.35 26.79 0.37
CA GLN A 256 -2.33 27.00 1.41
C GLN A 256 -1.67 27.72 2.58
N ALA A 257 -2.10 28.95 2.83
CA ALA A 257 -1.71 29.67 4.03
C ALA A 257 -2.47 29.12 5.25
N PHE A 258 -1.74 28.91 6.34
CA PHE A 258 -2.27 28.60 7.66
C PHE A 258 -2.13 29.84 8.56
N SER A 259 -2.85 29.88 9.70
CA SER A 259 -2.71 30.99 10.65
C SER A 259 -1.31 31.02 11.27
N ASP A 260 -0.94 32.15 11.88
CA ASP A 260 0.38 32.30 12.50
C ASP A 260 0.59 31.27 13.62
N GLU A 261 -0.44 30.96 14.39
CA GLU A 261 -0.38 29.96 15.47
C GLU A 261 -0.10 28.56 14.93
N VAL A 262 -0.74 28.19 13.82
CA VAL A 262 -0.51 26.89 13.16
C VAL A 262 0.87 26.86 12.52
N SER A 263 1.30 27.97 11.91
CA SER A 263 2.60 28.09 11.24
C SER A 263 3.77 27.98 12.23
N GLN A 264 3.59 28.45 13.47
CA GLN A 264 4.57 28.26 14.55
C GLN A 264 4.73 26.79 14.94
N VAL A 265 3.64 26.01 14.95
CA VAL A 265 3.65 24.58 15.29
C VAL A 265 4.20 23.72 14.16
N GLU A 266 3.77 23.98 12.93
CA GLU A 266 4.20 23.20 11.76
C GLU A 266 5.61 23.57 11.27
N PHE A 267 6.21 24.63 11.82
CA PHE A 267 7.59 25.10 11.64
C PHE A 267 8.21 24.82 10.26
N ALA A 268 8.33 25.86 9.44
CA ALA A 268 8.96 25.79 8.11
C ALA A 268 8.32 24.75 7.16
N THR A 269 7.04 24.44 7.38
CA THR A 269 6.24 23.61 6.48
C THR A 269 5.36 24.48 5.59
N GLN A 270 5.47 24.28 4.28
CA GLN A 270 4.61 24.88 3.27
C GLN A 270 3.63 23.82 2.77
N PHE A 271 2.34 24.15 2.74
CA PHE A 271 1.29 23.21 2.33
C PHE A 271 0.73 23.58 0.96
N TYR A 272 0.39 22.57 0.17
CA TYR A 272 -0.06 22.72 -1.20
C TYR A 272 -1.25 21.81 -1.46
N VAL A 273 -2.23 22.35 -2.19
CA VAL A 273 -3.42 21.63 -2.64
C VAL A 273 -3.47 21.61 -4.16
N HIS A 274 -3.91 20.49 -4.73
CA HIS A 274 -4.12 20.38 -6.17
C HIS A 274 -5.50 20.93 -6.52
N THR A 275 -5.57 21.93 -7.40
CA THR A 275 -6.83 22.64 -7.68
C THR A 275 -7.77 21.90 -8.63
N GLN A 276 -7.29 20.89 -9.34
CA GLN A 276 -8.04 20.20 -10.41
C GLN A 276 -8.31 18.71 -10.14
N LYS A 277 -7.73 18.12 -9.09
CA LYS A 277 -7.81 16.69 -8.78
C LYS A 277 -8.00 16.53 -7.27
N ALA A 278 -8.83 15.59 -6.87
CA ALA A 278 -9.07 15.24 -5.46
C ALA A 278 -7.90 14.42 -4.90
N LEU A 279 -6.75 15.07 -4.73
CA LEU A 279 -5.51 14.51 -4.17
C LEU A 279 -5.38 14.84 -2.69
N PRO A 280 -4.58 14.07 -1.92
CA PRO A 280 -4.17 14.53 -0.59
C PRO A 280 -3.46 15.88 -0.72
N PHE A 281 -3.51 16.70 0.34
CA PHE A 281 -2.63 17.87 0.37
C PHE A 281 -1.19 17.43 0.59
N TRP A 282 -0.25 18.22 0.08
CA TRP A 282 1.17 17.93 0.17
C TRP A 282 1.88 19.01 0.97
N GLY A 283 2.66 18.61 1.96
CA GLY A 283 3.52 19.49 2.73
C GLY A 283 4.98 19.35 2.34
N VAL A 284 5.71 20.45 2.34
CA VAL A 284 7.16 20.48 2.22
C VAL A 284 7.73 21.12 3.47
N ARG A 285 8.35 20.31 4.33
CA ARG A 285 9.00 20.76 5.55
C ARG A 285 10.51 20.81 5.35
N THR A 286 11.12 21.96 5.59
CA THR A 286 12.59 22.11 5.54
C THR A 286 13.18 22.26 6.94
N GLY A 287 14.44 21.86 7.13
CA GLY A 287 15.11 21.91 8.42
C GLY A 287 14.64 20.83 9.40
N ALA A 288 14.08 19.73 8.89
CA ALA A 288 13.76 18.57 9.73
C ALA A 288 15.05 17.92 10.28
N PRO A 289 15.00 17.27 11.46
CA PRO A 289 16.18 16.60 12.03
C PRO A 289 16.66 15.42 11.16
N ALA A 290 15.77 14.85 10.35
CA ALA A 290 16.06 13.81 9.38
C ALA A 290 15.09 13.89 8.20
N ASN A 291 15.50 13.32 7.06
CA ASN A 291 14.58 13.10 5.95
C ASN A 291 13.53 12.04 6.33
N GLY A 292 12.27 12.28 5.98
CA GLY A 292 11.19 11.37 6.32
C GLY A 292 9.83 11.81 5.78
N VAL A 293 8.81 11.06 6.14
CA VAL A 293 7.42 11.30 5.72
C VAL A 293 6.55 11.44 6.95
N ARG A 294 5.69 12.45 6.96
CA ARG A 294 4.61 12.55 7.94
C ARG A 294 3.28 12.45 7.21
N LEU A 295 2.47 11.46 7.55
CA LEU A 295 1.06 11.44 7.17
C LEU A 295 0.29 12.32 8.15
N LEU A 296 -0.60 13.16 7.64
CA LEU A 296 -1.34 14.13 8.44
C LEU A 296 -2.84 13.93 8.21
N LEU A 297 -3.61 13.87 9.29
CA LEU A 297 -5.06 13.84 9.28
C LEU A 297 -5.62 14.99 10.11
N PHE A 298 -6.42 15.84 9.49
CA PHE A 298 -7.10 16.93 10.17
C PHE A 298 -8.44 16.49 10.75
N VAL A 299 -8.59 16.68 12.07
CA VAL A 299 -9.85 16.52 12.80
C VAL A 299 -10.70 17.77 12.62
N ARG A 300 -11.88 17.59 12.02
CA ARG A 300 -12.82 18.68 11.72
C ARG A 300 -13.56 19.14 12.96
N ASP A 301 -14.09 18.22 13.75
CA ASP A 301 -14.79 18.52 15.01
C ASP A 301 -13.85 18.33 16.20
N PRO A 302 -13.42 19.41 16.89
CA PRO A 302 -12.52 19.29 18.04
C PRO A 302 -13.05 18.40 19.16
N ARG A 303 -14.38 18.20 19.24
CA ARG A 303 -15.02 17.31 20.24
C ARG A 303 -14.77 15.84 19.95
N LYS A 304 -14.42 15.49 18.70
CA LYS A 304 -14.08 14.13 18.29
C LYS A 304 -12.59 13.83 18.39
N PHE A 305 -11.75 14.81 18.75
CA PHE A 305 -10.30 14.64 18.74
C PHE A 305 -9.85 13.44 19.58
N ASP A 306 -10.30 13.35 20.84
CA ASP A 306 -9.85 12.28 21.74
C ASP A 306 -10.36 10.90 21.25
N VAL A 307 -11.57 10.82 20.71
CA VAL A 307 -12.13 9.57 20.14
C VAL A 307 -11.40 9.15 18.85
N MET A 308 -11.00 10.12 18.03
CA MET A 308 -10.18 9.90 16.84
C MET A 308 -8.78 9.42 17.22
N ASP A 309 -8.20 10.00 18.27
CA ASP A 309 -6.88 9.62 18.78
C ASP A 309 -6.90 8.18 19.29
N GLU A 310 -7.88 7.83 20.12
CA GLU A 310 -8.10 6.45 20.58
C GLU A 310 -8.30 5.48 19.41
N PHE A 311 -9.05 5.86 18.38
CA PHE A 311 -9.29 5.05 17.19
C PHE A 311 -7.98 4.74 16.45
N TYR A 312 -7.13 5.73 16.18
CA TYR A 312 -5.87 5.49 15.45
C TYR A 312 -4.81 4.83 16.33
N GLN A 313 -4.79 5.08 17.64
CA GLN A 313 -3.92 4.40 18.58
C GLN A 313 -4.10 2.88 18.54
N GLN A 314 -5.33 2.41 18.32
CA GLN A 314 -5.60 0.97 18.18
C GLN A 314 -4.84 0.35 17.01
N PHE A 315 -4.69 1.04 15.88
CA PHE A 315 -3.99 0.51 14.70
C PHE A 315 -2.49 0.67 14.82
N THR A 316 -2.02 1.87 15.15
CA THR A 316 -0.58 2.17 15.28
C THR A 316 0.07 1.35 16.39
N GLY A 317 -0.64 1.14 17.51
CA GLY A 317 -0.09 0.50 18.71
C GLY A 317 1.05 1.31 19.35
N VAL A 318 1.11 2.61 19.04
CA VAL A 318 2.13 3.55 19.53
C VAL A 318 1.44 4.59 20.39
N THR A 319 2.02 4.94 21.54
CA THR A 319 1.55 6.08 22.34
C THR A 319 2.01 7.38 21.66
N PRO A 320 1.08 8.30 21.33
CA PRO A 320 1.45 9.52 20.64
C PRO A 320 2.17 10.51 21.56
N LEU A 321 2.95 11.40 20.96
CA LEU A 321 3.35 12.65 21.57
C LEU A 321 2.19 13.64 21.43
N GLU A 322 1.49 13.88 22.53
CA GLU A 322 0.36 14.81 22.58
C GLU A 322 0.82 16.24 22.83
N HIS A 323 0.15 17.18 22.16
CA HIS A 323 0.25 18.60 22.46
C HIS A 323 -1.15 19.24 22.46
N LYS A 324 -1.46 19.94 23.54
CA LYS A 324 -2.73 20.65 23.74
C LYS A 324 -2.41 22.07 24.17
N SER A 325 -2.57 23.03 23.26
CA SER A 325 -2.42 24.46 23.57
C SER A 325 -3.78 25.03 23.96
N THR A 326 -3.94 25.42 25.22
CA THR A 326 -5.19 26.02 25.73
C THR A 326 -5.43 27.44 25.19
N ALA A 327 -4.36 28.17 24.83
CA ALA A 327 -4.46 29.55 24.33
C ALA A 327 -4.89 29.61 22.85
N SER A 328 -4.41 28.69 22.01
CA SER A 328 -4.69 28.68 20.57
C SER A 328 -5.76 27.65 20.15
N ALA A 329 -6.36 26.93 21.11
CA ALA A 329 -7.30 25.81 20.88
C ALA A 329 -6.77 24.70 19.94
N LEU A 330 -5.48 24.75 19.60
CA LEU A 330 -4.78 23.82 18.74
C LEU A 330 -4.47 22.53 19.50
N ARG A 331 -4.71 21.40 18.84
CA ARG A 331 -4.44 20.07 19.38
C ARG A 331 -3.78 19.20 18.32
N TYR A 332 -2.75 18.46 18.68
CA TYR A 332 -2.22 17.42 17.81
C TYR A 332 -1.63 16.26 18.61
N SER A 333 -1.67 15.08 17.99
CA SER A 333 -1.10 13.83 18.49
C SER A 333 -0.22 13.25 17.40
N THR A 334 1.08 13.13 17.65
CA THR A 334 2.04 12.59 16.68
C THR A 334 2.51 11.20 17.10
N TYR A 335 2.27 10.23 16.23
CA TYR A 335 2.66 8.84 16.34
C TYR A 335 3.94 8.61 15.54
N THR A 336 5.05 8.30 16.21
CA THR A 336 6.30 7.91 15.54
C THR A 336 6.23 6.43 15.15
N LEU A 337 5.91 6.16 13.89
CA LEU A 337 5.70 4.79 13.38
C LEU A 337 7.01 4.09 12.99
N SER A 338 7.99 4.87 12.53
CA SER A 338 9.37 4.47 12.29
C SER A 338 10.30 5.69 12.46
N PRO A 339 11.63 5.52 12.42
CA PRO A 339 12.57 6.64 12.45
C PRO A 339 12.38 7.67 11.32
N ARG A 340 11.69 7.30 10.23
CA ARG A 340 11.45 8.15 9.07
C ARG A 340 9.97 8.30 8.71
N CYS A 341 9.07 7.81 9.56
CA CYS A 341 7.63 7.82 9.32
C CYS A 341 6.87 8.28 10.56
N GLU A 342 6.12 9.37 10.43
CA GLU A 342 5.21 9.89 11.44
C GLU A 342 3.76 9.83 10.92
N PHE A 343 2.81 9.62 11.82
CA PHE A 343 1.41 9.92 11.58
C PHE A 343 0.96 10.97 12.59
N THR A 344 0.38 12.06 12.13
CA THR A 344 -0.12 13.14 13.00
C THR A 344 -1.61 13.30 12.84
N LEU A 345 -2.32 13.28 13.96
CA LEU A 345 -3.70 13.74 14.07
C LEU A 345 -3.65 15.20 14.52
N ALA A 346 -4.34 16.11 13.82
CA ALA A 346 -4.27 17.53 14.12
C ALA A 346 -5.65 18.20 14.07
N HIS A 347 -5.97 19.02 15.06
CA HIS A 347 -7.05 19.99 15.01
C HIS A 347 -6.46 21.40 15.03
N TYR A 348 -6.58 22.08 13.90
CA TYR A 348 -6.13 23.45 13.69
C TYR A 348 -7.34 24.38 13.51
N PRO A 349 -7.64 25.23 14.50
CA PRO A 349 -8.77 26.14 14.42
C PRO A 349 -8.70 27.03 13.19
N GLY A 350 -9.86 27.28 12.56
CA GLY A 350 -9.97 28.11 11.36
C GLY A 350 -9.67 27.37 10.05
N LEU A 351 -9.04 26.18 10.09
CA LEU A 351 -8.99 25.32 8.90
C LEU A 351 -10.37 24.72 8.63
N LYS A 352 -10.67 24.50 7.35
CA LYS A 352 -11.88 23.82 6.89
C LYS A 352 -11.49 22.54 6.15
N PRO A 353 -11.11 21.48 6.88
CA PRO A 353 -10.82 20.20 6.24
C PRO A 353 -12.11 19.59 5.70
N TYR A 354 -12.03 18.88 4.58
CA TYR A 354 -13.13 18.10 4.04
C TYR A 354 -12.73 16.64 3.82
N SER A 355 -13.68 15.73 3.96
CA SER A 355 -13.47 14.31 3.61
C SER A 355 -13.39 14.19 2.09
N VAL A 356 -12.51 13.33 1.62
CA VAL A 356 -12.35 13.05 0.19
C VAL A 356 -12.57 11.57 -0.03
N ASP A 357 -13.64 11.20 -0.74
CA ASP A 357 -14.01 9.79 -0.93
C ASP A 357 -12.97 8.99 -1.74
N SER A 358 -12.14 9.64 -2.55
CA SER A 358 -11.02 8.99 -3.25
C SER A 358 -9.83 8.68 -2.34
N LEU A 359 -9.80 9.18 -1.09
CA LEU A 359 -8.66 9.01 -0.20
C LEU A 359 -8.98 8.02 0.92
N SER A 360 -8.05 7.12 1.19
CA SER A 360 -8.10 6.23 2.34
C SER A 360 -6.78 6.26 3.10
N MET A 361 -6.83 6.32 4.43
CA MET A 361 -5.65 6.19 5.28
C MET A 361 -5.36 4.71 5.53
N GLY A 362 -4.22 4.24 5.06
CA GLY A 362 -3.77 2.86 5.16
C GLY A 362 -2.93 2.60 6.42
N PHE A 363 -3.18 1.50 7.15
CA PHE A 363 -2.36 1.06 8.28
C PHE A 363 -2.01 -0.43 8.22
N HIS A 364 -0.73 -0.73 8.45
CA HIS A 364 -0.25 -2.10 8.59
C HIS A 364 -0.57 -2.65 9.99
N ILE A 365 -1.46 -3.63 10.05
CA ILE A 365 -1.81 -4.35 11.27
C ILE A 365 -1.07 -5.69 11.36
N ARG A 366 -0.46 -5.96 12.52
CA ARG A 366 0.17 -7.27 12.82
C ARG A 366 -0.76 -8.25 13.53
N ASN A 367 -1.77 -7.73 14.19
CA ASN A 367 -2.76 -8.52 14.92
C ASN A 367 -4.10 -8.38 14.19
N LEU A 368 -4.58 -9.48 13.59
CA LEU A 368 -5.82 -9.51 12.82
C LEU A 368 -7.05 -9.16 13.67
N ASN A 369 -6.98 -9.31 14.99
CA ASN A 369 -8.06 -8.88 15.89
C ASN A 369 -8.28 -7.36 15.83
N LYS A 370 -7.29 -6.58 15.38
CA LYS A 370 -7.46 -5.13 15.14
C LYS A 370 -8.39 -4.83 13.97
N ALA A 371 -8.60 -5.77 13.05
CA ALA A 371 -9.57 -5.64 11.97
C ALA A 371 -10.99 -6.08 12.39
N ALA A 372 -11.23 -6.41 13.66
CA ALA A 372 -12.55 -6.79 14.13
C ALA A 372 -13.55 -5.64 13.89
N GLY A 373 -14.68 -5.96 13.24
CA GLY A 373 -15.70 -4.98 12.87
C GLY A 373 -15.44 -4.24 11.54
N ALA A 374 -14.27 -4.40 10.93
CA ALA A 374 -14.00 -3.88 9.59
C ALA A 374 -14.54 -4.82 8.49
N GLU A 375 -14.95 -4.24 7.36
CA GLU A 375 -15.38 -4.98 6.19
C GLU A 375 -14.18 -5.66 5.54
N ARG A 376 -14.21 -6.98 5.39
CA ARG A 376 -13.12 -7.72 4.75
C ARG A 376 -13.17 -7.54 3.23
N LEU A 377 -12.12 -6.95 2.66
CA LEU A 377 -11.97 -6.78 1.21
C LEU A 377 -11.34 -8.03 0.57
N ASN A 378 -10.28 -8.55 1.19
CA ASN A 378 -9.67 -9.82 0.83
C ASN A 378 -8.99 -10.44 2.07
N ASP A 379 -8.13 -11.44 1.88
CA ASP A 379 -7.50 -12.17 2.98
C ASP A 379 -6.43 -11.35 3.74
N ASP A 380 -6.02 -10.20 3.20
CA ASP A 380 -4.97 -9.32 3.76
C ASP A 380 -5.42 -7.87 3.92
N HIS A 381 -6.65 -7.52 3.52
CA HIS A 381 -7.14 -6.14 3.53
C HIS A 381 -8.55 -6.05 4.09
N TRP A 382 -8.77 -5.00 4.88
CA TRP A 382 -10.05 -4.64 5.45
C TRP A 382 -10.30 -3.15 5.27
N SER A 383 -11.57 -2.77 5.17
CA SER A 383 -12.04 -1.39 5.05
C SER A 383 -12.86 -1.04 6.27
N THR A 384 -12.64 0.15 6.81
CA THR A 384 -13.46 0.73 7.88
C THR A 384 -13.54 2.24 7.70
N ARG A 385 -14.28 2.89 8.59
CA ARG A 385 -14.35 4.35 8.66
C ARG A 385 -14.01 4.83 10.06
N ASP A 386 -13.35 5.98 10.11
CA ASP A 386 -13.06 6.64 11.37
C ASP A 386 -14.30 7.37 11.95
N PRO A 387 -14.24 7.90 13.18
CA PRO A 387 -15.33 8.69 13.78
C PRO A 387 -15.77 9.95 13.00
N GLU A 388 -14.99 10.39 12.01
CA GLU A 388 -15.32 11.47 11.07
C GLU A 388 -15.68 10.93 9.67
N ASP A 389 -15.97 9.64 9.54
CA ASP A 389 -16.38 9.01 8.28
C ASP A 389 -15.29 9.02 7.19
N ASN A 390 -14.02 9.31 7.53
CA ASN A 390 -12.93 9.18 6.56
C ASN A 390 -12.63 7.68 6.33
N LYS A 391 -12.29 7.30 5.10
CA LYS A 391 -11.97 5.90 4.76
C LYS A 391 -10.64 5.49 5.38
N VAL A 392 -10.61 4.27 5.92
CA VAL A 392 -9.42 3.66 6.51
C VAL A 392 -9.25 2.25 5.96
N THR A 393 -8.09 1.99 5.38
CA THR A 393 -7.71 0.66 4.89
C THR A 393 -6.76 0.03 5.91
N LEU A 394 -7.10 -1.14 6.42
CA LEU A 394 -6.20 -1.95 7.23
C LEU A 394 -5.62 -3.04 6.36
N PHE A 395 -4.33 -3.31 6.48
CA PHE A 395 -3.70 -4.39 5.74
C PHE A 395 -2.70 -5.18 6.58
N SER A 396 -2.55 -6.46 6.27
CA SER A 396 -1.55 -7.35 6.83
C SER A 396 -0.70 -7.94 5.74
N VAL A 397 0.54 -8.29 6.08
CA VAL A 397 1.45 -8.94 5.13
C VAL A 397 1.88 -10.29 5.67
N ARG A 398 1.85 -11.29 4.79
CA ARG A 398 2.32 -12.62 5.13
C ARG A 398 3.83 -12.60 5.36
N ARG A 399 4.26 -13.03 6.54
CA ARG A 399 5.67 -13.05 6.97
C ARG A 399 6.25 -14.43 6.92
#